data_AF-A0A7W1HID4-F1
#
_entry.id   AF-A0A7W1HID4-F1
#
_cell.length_a   1.000
_cell.length_b   1.000
_cell.length_c   1.000
_cell.angle_alpha   90.00
_cell.angle_beta   90.00
_cell.angle_gamma   90.00
#
_symmetry.space_group_name_H-M   'P 1'
#
loop_
_entity.id
_entity.type
_entity.pdbx_description
1 polymer ?
#
loop_
_entity_poly.entity_id
_entity_poly.type
_entity_poly.pdbx_seq_one_letter_code
_entity_poly.pdbx_strand_id
1 'polypeptide(L)' 'LILFTKMIVLSFLIMWVRFSVPRFREDQLQRFAWKFLIPVALANIVATAILKVAV' A
#
# COMPACT_ATOMS: atom_id res chain seq x y z
N LEU A 1 5.77 -21.18 12.63
CA LEU A 1 4.94 -20.39 13.57
C LEU A 1 4.89 -18.90 13.21
N ILE A 2 6.02 -18.17 13.16
CA ILE A 2 6.07 -16.71 12.88
C ILE A 2 5.37 -16.31 11.57
N LEU A 3 5.58 -17.05 10.48
CA LEU A 3 4.93 -16.81 9.18
C LEU A 3 3.40 -16.97 9.25
N PHE A 4 2.92 -18.02 9.91
CA PHE A 4 1.48 -18.28 10.07
C PHE A 4 0.81 -17.14 10.85
N THR A 5 1.44 -16.64 11.91
CA THR A 5 0.93 -15.48 12.66
C THR A 5 0.82 -14.24 11.76
N LYS A 6 1.86 -13.92 10.97
CA LYS A 6 1.81 -12.78 10.04
C LYS A 6 0.70 -12.92 9.00
N MET A 7 0.51 -14.12 8.45
CA MET A 7 -0.56 -14.40 7.49
C MET A 7 -1.95 -14.22 8.10
N ILE A 8 -2.19 -14.75 9.31
CA ILE A 8 -3.48 -14.61 10.00
C ILE A 8 -3.79 -13.15 10.28
N VAL A 9 -2.80 -12.39 10.78
CA VAL A 9 -2.95 -10.96 11.06
C VAL A 9 -3.25 -10.16 9.79
N LEU A 10 -2.52 -10.42 8.70
CA LEU A 10 -2.75 -9.72 7.43
C LEU A 10 -4.11 -10.05 6.82
N SER A 11 -4.52 -11.32 6.82
CA SER A 11 -5.84 -11.75 6.34
C SER A 11 -6.97 -11.14 7.15
N PHE A 12 -6.83 -11.07 8.47
CA PHE A 12 -7.80 -10.40 9.35
C PHE A 12 -7.91 -8.91 9.00
N LEU A 13 -6.77 -8.22 8.82
CA LEU A 13 -6.74 -6.80 8.46
C LEU A 13 -7.46 -6.53 7.13
N ILE A 14 -7.18 -7.33 6.09
CA ILE A 14 -7.80 -7.18 4.77
C ILE A 14 -9.32 -7.37 4.86
N MET A 15 -9.77 -8.38 5.61
CA MET A 15 -11.19 -8.66 5.78
C MET A 15 -11.88 -7.55 6.58
N TRP A 16 -11.23 -7.01 7.62
CA TRP A 16 -11.74 -5.90 8.41
C TRP A 16 -11.92 -4.63 7.57
N VAL A 17 -10.90 -4.25 6.77
CA VAL A 17 -10.98 -3.09 5.86
C VAL A 17 -12.12 -3.25 4.87
N ARG A 18 -12.35 -4.46 4.33
CA ARG A 18 -13.47 -4.73 3.42
C ARG A 18 -14.83 -4.51 4.07
N PHE A 19 -14.98 -4.80 5.37
CA PHE A 19 -16.22 -4.56 6.09
C PHE A 19 -16.40 -3.10 6.51
N SER A 20 -15.32 -2.38 6.81
CA SER A 20 -15.39 -0.98 7.29
C SER A 20 -15.47 0.06 6.17
N VAL A 21 -14.99 -0.25 4.96
CA VAL A 21 -14.90 0.72 3.87
C VAL A 21 -16.08 0.59 2.89
N PRO A 22 -16.89 1.65 2.69
CA PRO A 22 -17.92 1.66 1.67
C PRO A 22 -17.30 1.66 0.27
N ARG A 23 -17.98 1.02 -0.69
CA ARG A 23 -17.46 0.82 -2.07
C ARG A 23 -17.07 2.16 -2.73
N PHE A 24 -15.81 2.28 -3.15
CA PHE A 24 -15.33 3.43 -3.91
C PHE A 24 -15.74 3.35 -5.37
N ARG A 25 -15.98 4.51 -6.01
CA ARG A 25 -16.19 4.57 -7.46
C ARG A 25 -14.86 4.32 -8.19
N GLU A 26 -14.93 3.66 -9.34
CA GLU A 26 -13.73 3.33 -10.14
C GLU A 26 -12.91 4.58 -10.51
N ASP A 27 -13.58 5.70 -10.83
CA ASP A 27 -12.88 6.97 -11.10
C ASP A 27 -12.15 7.53 -9.87
N GLN A 28 -12.69 7.33 -8.67
CA GLN A 28 -12.08 7.80 -7.42
C GLN A 28 -10.85 6.96 -7.09
N LEU A 29 -10.94 5.64 -7.34
CA LEU A 29 -9.80 4.73 -7.21
C LEU A 29 -8.68 5.12 -8.18
N GLN A 30 -9.02 5.36 -9.46
CA GLN A 30 -8.05 5.77 -10.47
C GLN A 30 -7.41 7.13 -10.11
N ARG A 31 -8.21 8.10 -9.66
CA ARG A 31 -7.69 9.39 -9.22
C ARG A 31 -6.74 9.25 -8.02
N PHE A 32 -7.05 8.37 -7.06
CA PHE A 32 -6.17 8.11 -5.92
C PHE A 32 -4.87 7.42 -6.34
N ALA A 33 -4.96 6.40 -7.20
CA ALA A 33 -3.81 5.68 -7.71
C ALA A 33 -2.86 6.61 -8.47
N TRP A 34 -3.37 7.39 -9.42
CA TRP A 34 -2.54 8.19 -10.31
C TRP A 34 -2.07 9.52 -9.72
N LYS A 35 -2.86 10.16 -8.84
CA LYS A 35 -2.45 11.43 -8.23
C LYS A 35 -1.62 11.27 -6.96
N PHE A 36 -1.74 10.15 -6.25
CA PHE A 36 -1.07 9.95 -4.96
C PHE A 36 -0.16 8.73 -4.95
N LEU A 37 -0.66 7.53 -5.25
CA LEU A 37 0.14 6.31 -5.09
C LEU A 37 1.34 6.26 -6.04
N ILE A 38 1.17 6.62 -7.32
CA ILE A 38 2.26 6.59 -8.31
C ILE A 38 3.36 7.61 -7.98
N PRO A 39 3.07 8.90 -7.73
CA PRO A 39 4.12 9.86 -7.36
C PRO A 39 4.87 9.48 -6.09
N VAL A 40 4.16 8.97 -5.07
CA VAL A 40 4.77 8.54 -3.80
C VAL A 40 5.68 7.31 -4.01
N ALA A 41 5.25 6.34 -4.81
CA ALA A 41 6.06 5.17 -5.14
C ALA A 41 7.34 5.58 -5.89
N LEU A 42 7.24 6.49 -6.87
CA LEU A 42 8.39 7.02 -7.59
C LEU A 42 9.36 7.77 -6.66
N ALA A 43 8.84 8.62 -5.78
CA ALA A 43 9.65 9.31 -4.77
C ALA A 43 10.39 8.31 -3.86
N ASN A 44 9.72 7.22 -3.44
CA ASN A 44 10.33 6.18 -2.61
C ASN A 44 11.44 5.42 -3.36
N ILE A 45 11.26 5.14 -4.65
CA ILE A 45 12.30 4.51 -5.48
C ILE A 45 13.54 5.41 -5.57
N VAL A 46 13.35 6.70 -5.85
CA VAL A 46 14.46 7.66 -5.90
C VAL A 46 15.15 7.77 -4.54
N ALA A 47 14.38 7.89 -3.45
CA ALA A 47 14.93 7.98 -2.10
C ALA A 47 15.74 6.73 -1.72
N THR A 48 15.23 5.54 -1.98
CA THR A 48 15.94 4.27 -1.69
C THR A 48 17.19 4.11 -2.56
N ALA A 49 17.15 4.54 -3.83
CA ALA A 49 18.33 4.55 -4.70
C ALA A 49 19.43 5.48 -4.18
N ILE A 50 19.06 6.70 -3.77
CA ILE A 50 20.01 7.66 -3.17
C ILE A 50 20.59 7.08 -1.88
N LEU A 51 19.75 6.58 -0.97
CA LEU A 51 20.20 6.03 0.31
C LEU A 51 21.17 4.86 0.13
N LYS A 52 20.91 3.96 -0.81
CA LYS A 52 21.78 2.80 -1.08
C LYS A 52 23.13 3.20 -1.71
N VAL A 53 23.19 4.32 -2.44
CA VAL A 53 24.41 4.79 -3.09
C VAL A 53 25.23 5.70 -2.17
N ALA A 54 24.57 6.50 -1.34
CA ALA A 54 25.21 7.45 -0.45
C ALA A 54 25.70 6.85 0.88
N VAL A 55 25.12 5.72 1.31
CA VAL A 55 25.51 4.93 2.49
C VAL A 55 26.22 3.67 2.05
#